data_AF-A0A8X6TJU1-F1
#
_entry.id   AF-A0A8X6TJU1-F1
#
_cell.length_a   1.000
_cell.length_b   1.000
_cell.length_c   1.000
_cell.angle_alpha   90.00
_cell.angle_beta   90.00
_cell.angle_gamma   90.00
#
_symmetry.space_group_name_H-M   'P 1'
#
loop_
_entity.id
_entity.type
_entity.pdbx_description
1 polymer ?
#
loop_
_entity_poly.entity_id
_entity_poly.type
_entity_poly.pdbx_seq_one_letter_code
_entity_poly.pdbx_strand_id
1 'polypeptide(L)'
;MIVKEDEVFFNGVCDSVRNIATKMNKRRKMITPGILPTKRIRLTIRNINKKEILKISLTWKLLKIIIFIVCIVCFAWQSAEFFQIYFTYPTTTNIDITFPDVLNRPAFTLCNNNPVKREKFCAEYPHLCQKPNNLTEFCIKHPHFCKNNVSNLVIPKLGYYANDSEDEVRRALLQIYLHNISQDGADIWSWEFPFGFEDEEG
;
A
#
# COMPACT_ATOMS: atom_id res chain seq x y z
N MET A 1 10.83 -9.91 10.65
CA MET A 1 11.55 -9.66 11.92
C MET A 1 12.89 -10.42 11.91
N ILE A 2 13.73 -10.17 10.88
CA ILE A 2 15.04 -10.83 10.69
C ILE A 2 16.16 -9.79 10.47
N VAL A 3 15.81 -8.50 10.23
CA VAL A 3 16.75 -7.44 9.80
C VAL A 3 17.55 -6.80 10.97
N LYS A 4 17.17 -7.04 12.23
CA LYS A 4 17.71 -6.25 13.36
C LYS A 4 19.05 -6.71 13.92
N GLU A 5 19.47 -7.97 13.71
CA GLU A 5 20.72 -8.49 14.27
C GLU A 5 21.95 -8.16 13.40
N ASP A 6 21.78 -8.04 12.09
CA ASP A 6 22.89 -7.77 11.15
C ASP A 6 23.32 -6.29 11.15
N GLU A 7 22.42 -5.35 11.47
CA GLU A 7 22.72 -3.91 11.61
C GLU A 7 23.67 -3.61 12.78
N VAL A 8 23.61 -4.40 13.87
CA VAL A 8 24.44 -4.19 15.06
C VAL A 8 25.88 -4.65 14.80
N PHE A 9 26.06 -5.72 14.05
CA PHE A 9 27.38 -6.25 13.71
C PHE A 9 28.13 -5.31 12.74
N PHE A 10 27.45 -4.75 11.74
CA PHE A 10 28.06 -3.90 10.72
C PHE A 10 28.45 -2.49 11.23
N ASN A 11 27.60 -1.87 12.05
CA ASN A 11 27.92 -0.59 12.71
C ASN A 11 29.13 -0.74 13.65
N GLY A 12 29.25 -1.87 14.35
CA GLY A 12 30.41 -2.19 15.18
C GLY A 12 31.71 -2.33 14.40
N VAL A 13 31.67 -2.90 13.18
CA VAL A 13 32.86 -3.05 12.32
C VAL A 13 33.31 -1.70 11.74
N CYS A 14 32.39 -0.86 11.29
CA CYS A 14 32.68 0.49 10.78
C CYS A 14 33.29 1.42 11.84
N ASP A 15 32.77 1.39 13.07
CA ASP A 15 33.33 2.17 14.18
C ASP A 15 34.68 1.62 14.67
N SER A 16 34.89 0.31 14.57
CA SER A 16 36.19 -0.32 14.88
C SER A 16 37.28 0.07 13.88
N VAL A 17 36.98 0.12 12.57
CA VAL A 17 37.92 0.58 11.54
C VAL A 17 38.28 2.06 11.73
N ARG A 18 37.31 2.91 12.10
CA ARG A 18 37.54 4.33 12.41
C ARG A 18 38.50 4.50 13.60
N ASN A 19 38.36 3.67 14.65
CA ASN A 19 39.25 3.66 15.81
C ASN A 19 40.67 3.13 15.51
N ILE A 20 40.81 2.17 14.59
CA ILE A 20 42.12 1.66 14.18
C ILE A 20 42.87 2.72 13.35
N ALA A 21 42.18 3.41 12.45
CA ALA A 21 42.76 4.47 11.62
C ALA A 21 43.30 5.65 12.47
N THR A 22 42.57 6.06 13.51
CA THR A 22 43.01 7.12 14.43
C THR A 22 44.21 6.69 15.29
N LYS A 23 44.25 5.43 15.73
CA LYS A 23 45.38 4.86 16.51
C LYS A 23 46.65 4.70 15.68
N MET A 24 46.54 4.41 14.37
CA MET A 24 47.69 4.36 13.46
C MET A 24 48.28 5.74 13.13
N ASN A 25 47.46 6.81 13.15
CA ASN A 25 47.95 8.18 12.96
C ASN A 25 48.81 8.68 14.15
N LYS A 26 48.48 8.25 15.37
CA LYS A 26 49.21 8.61 16.60
C LYS A 26 50.62 8.01 16.69
N ARG A 27 50.88 6.86 16.05
CA ARG A 27 52.19 6.17 16.11
C ARG A 27 53.23 6.66 15.10
N ARG A 28 52.89 7.52 14.13
CA ARG A 28 53.87 8.08 13.17
C ARG A 28 54.76 9.20 13.74
N LYS A 29 54.49 9.70 14.95
CA LYS A 29 55.23 10.85 15.52
C LYS A 29 56.48 10.50 16.36
N MET A 30 56.87 9.23 16.51
CA MET A 30 58.03 8.86 17.34
C MET A 30 58.93 7.82 16.67
N ILE A 31 59.68 8.19 15.63
CA ILE A 31 60.89 7.44 15.22
C ILE A 31 61.92 8.44 14.65
N THR A 32 62.93 8.80 15.44
CA THR A 32 64.20 9.39 14.97
C THR A 32 65.34 8.59 15.64
N PRO A 33 66.26 7.98 14.89
CA PRO A 33 67.39 7.28 15.50
C PRO A 33 68.65 8.16 15.48
N GLY A 34 69.33 8.23 16.63
CA GLY A 34 70.71 8.69 16.73
C GLY A 34 71.68 7.51 16.85
N ILE A 35 72.91 7.74 16.38
CA ILE A 35 74.17 7.00 16.60
C ILE A 35 74.66 6.08 15.44
N LEU A 36 75.85 6.42 14.92
CA LEU A 36 76.59 5.82 13.81
C LEU A 36 77.54 4.69 14.28
N PRO A 37 77.56 3.50 13.65
CA PRO A 37 78.69 2.55 13.76
C PRO A 37 79.54 2.49 12.47
N THR A 38 80.74 1.92 12.53
CA THR A 38 81.80 1.89 11.49
C THR A 38 81.45 1.10 10.22
N LYS A 39 82.12 1.44 9.10
CA LYS A 39 81.68 1.19 7.70
C LYS A 39 81.43 -0.27 7.30
N ARG A 40 82.13 -1.27 7.86
CA ARG A 40 81.99 -2.69 7.44
C ARG A 40 80.78 -3.38 8.07
N ILE A 41 80.57 -3.19 9.37
CA ILE A 41 79.36 -3.63 10.10
C ILE A 41 78.13 -2.85 9.62
N ARG A 42 78.32 -1.58 9.23
CA ARG A 42 77.27 -0.70 8.69
C ARG A 42 76.64 -1.22 7.39
N LEU A 43 77.36 -1.96 6.55
CA LEU A 43 76.80 -2.50 5.28
C LEU A 43 75.90 -3.72 5.52
N THR A 44 76.30 -4.63 6.41
CA THR A 44 75.50 -5.81 6.76
C THR A 44 74.25 -5.42 7.54
N ILE A 45 74.38 -4.51 8.52
CA ILE A 45 73.24 -3.93 9.26
C ILE A 45 72.31 -3.15 8.31
N ARG A 46 72.84 -2.39 7.34
CA ARG A 46 72.01 -1.72 6.31
C ARG A 46 71.20 -2.70 5.48
N ASN A 47 71.78 -3.83 5.08
CA ASN A 47 71.06 -4.81 4.25
C ASN A 47 69.98 -5.57 5.03
N ILE A 48 70.22 -5.88 6.31
CA ILE A 48 69.22 -6.48 7.20
C ILE A 48 68.09 -5.48 7.47
N ASN A 49 68.43 -4.24 7.85
CA ASN A 49 67.45 -3.18 8.07
C ASN A 49 66.67 -2.83 6.79
N LYS A 50 67.30 -2.83 5.62
CA LYS A 50 66.63 -2.54 4.35
C LYS A 50 65.67 -3.66 3.96
N LYS A 51 66.00 -4.95 4.20
CA LYS A 51 65.07 -6.07 4.01
C LYS A 51 63.88 -5.98 4.96
N GLU A 52 64.11 -5.66 6.24
CA GLU A 52 63.06 -5.45 7.25
C GLU A 52 62.15 -4.25 6.89
N ILE A 53 62.73 -3.11 6.53
CA ILE A 53 61.98 -1.90 6.11
C ILE A 53 61.20 -2.16 4.82
N LEU A 54 61.77 -2.89 3.86
CA LEU A 54 61.07 -3.28 2.63
C LEU A 54 59.87 -4.18 2.95
N LYS A 55 60.04 -5.18 3.83
CA LYS A 55 58.94 -6.04 4.29
C LYS A 55 57.86 -5.25 5.03
N ILE A 56 58.23 -4.33 5.93
CA ILE A 56 57.30 -3.43 6.63
C ILE A 56 56.53 -2.54 5.64
N SER A 57 57.20 -2.05 4.60
CA SER A 57 56.55 -1.25 3.55
C SER A 57 55.57 -2.08 2.70
N LEU A 58 55.88 -3.37 2.49
CA LEU A 58 55.05 -4.31 1.74
C LEU A 58 53.82 -4.73 2.56
N THR A 59 54.00 -5.07 3.84
CA THR A 59 52.90 -5.41 4.75
C THR A 59 51.97 -4.23 4.97
N TRP A 60 52.49 -3.01 5.02
CA TRP A 60 51.66 -1.81 5.13
C TRP A 60 50.84 -1.52 3.85
N LYS A 61 51.40 -1.82 2.67
CA LYS A 61 50.67 -1.76 1.40
C LYS A 61 49.55 -2.81 1.35
N LEU A 62 49.83 -4.04 1.78
CA LEU A 62 48.83 -5.12 1.84
C LEU A 62 47.71 -4.81 2.83
N LEU A 63 48.04 -4.27 4.01
CA LEU A 63 47.05 -3.85 5.00
C LEU A 63 46.10 -2.79 4.42
N LYS A 64 46.63 -1.79 3.69
CA LYS A 64 45.80 -0.78 3.03
C LYS A 64 44.86 -1.37 2.00
N ILE A 65 45.34 -2.34 1.21
CA ILE A 65 44.52 -3.02 0.20
C ILE A 65 43.42 -3.83 0.86
N ILE A 66 43.72 -4.56 1.94
CA ILE A 66 42.71 -5.33 2.69
C ILE A 66 41.63 -4.39 3.24
N ILE A 67 42.04 -3.28 3.87
CA ILE A 67 41.09 -2.28 4.38
C ILE A 67 40.23 -1.72 3.25
N PHE A 68 40.83 -1.42 2.10
CA PHE A 68 40.11 -0.89 0.94
C PHE A 68 39.09 -1.90 0.39
N ILE A 69 39.46 -3.19 0.30
CA ILE A 69 38.56 -4.27 -0.13
C ILE A 69 37.39 -4.41 0.86
N VAL A 70 37.68 -4.43 2.16
CA VAL A 70 36.64 -4.48 3.20
C VAL A 70 35.68 -3.29 3.05
N CYS A 71 36.19 -2.08 2.86
CA CYS A 71 35.35 -0.90 2.63
C CYS A 71 34.47 -1.02 1.38
N ILE A 72 35.00 -1.56 0.26
CA ILE A 72 34.22 -1.76 -0.97
C ILE A 72 33.10 -2.78 -0.75
N VAL A 73 33.39 -3.90 -0.10
CA VAL A 73 32.39 -4.95 0.17
C VAL A 73 31.29 -4.41 1.08
N CYS A 74 31.65 -3.68 2.14
CA CYS A 74 30.70 -3.02 3.02
C CYS A 74 29.82 -2.00 2.27
N PHE A 75 30.43 -1.19 1.41
CA PHE A 75 29.71 -0.21 0.60
C PHE A 75 28.73 -0.86 -0.38
N ALA A 76 29.17 -1.92 -1.07
CA ALA A 76 28.32 -2.67 -2.01
C ALA A 76 27.13 -3.33 -1.29
N TRP A 77 27.36 -3.90 -0.10
CA TRP A 77 26.31 -4.50 0.72
C TRP A 77 25.27 -3.46 1.18
N GLN A 78 25.73 -2.34 1.76
CA GLN A 78 24.84 -1.26 2.20
C GLN A 78 24.04 -0.66 1.03
N SER A 79 24.67 -0.54 -0.13
CA SER A 79 24.00 -0.08 -1.35
C SER A 79 22.91 -1.05 -1.82
N ALA A 80 23.17 -2.36 -1.78
CA ALA A 80 22.20 -3.39 -2.17
C ALA A 80 20.93 -3.37 -1.30
N GLU A 81 21.09 -3.24 0.03
CA GLU A 81 19.97 -3.07 0.97
C GLU A 81 19.11 -1.84 0.62
N PHE A 82 19.77 -0.71 0.33
CA PHE A 82 19.06 0.51 -0.08
C PHE A 82 18.31 0.33 -1.41
N PHE A 83 18.91 -0.36 -2.38
CA PHE A 83 18.24 -0.70 -3.64
C PHE A 83 17.03 -1.61 -3.42
N GLN A 84 17.13 -2.60 -2.52
CA GLN A 84 16.00 -3.48 -2.21
C GLN A 84 14.83 -2.70 -1.60
N ILE A 85 15.10 -1.77 -0.69
CA ILE A 85 14.06 -0.89 -0.12
C ILE A 85 13.49 0.03 -1.21
N TYR A 86 14.32 0.55 -2.11
CA TYR A 86 13.87 1.38 -3.22
C TYR A 86 12.93 0.61 -4.18
N PHE A 87 13.27 -0.62 -4.55
CA PHE A 87 12.46 -1.44 -5.46
C PHE A 87 11.16 -1.99 -4.84
N THR A 88 11.04 -1.99 -3.51
CA THR A 88 9.79 -2.37 -2.84
C THR A 88 8.76 -1.24 -2.82
N TYR A 89 9.11 -0.04 -3.31
CA TYR A 89 8.24 1.15 -3.37
C TYR A 89 7.36 1.33 -2.12
N PRO A 90 7.94 1.35 -0.91
CA PRO A 90 7.15 1.54 0.30
C PRO A 90 6.55 2.95 0.26
N THR A 91 5.24 3.03 0.09
CA THR A 91 4.51 4.29 0.17
C THR A 91 4.19 4.58 1.64
N THR A 92 4.57 5.75 2.11
CA THR A 92 4.16 6.24 3.44
C THR A 92 2.99 7.19 3.23
N THR A 93 1.83 6.83 3.73
CA THR A 93 0.66 7.72 3.73
C THR A 93 0.69 8.52 5.04
N ASN A 94 0.87 9.83 4.92
CA ASN A 94 0.68 10.74 6.04
C ASN A 94 -0.79 11.18 6.03
N ILE A 95 -1.52 10.82 7.09
CA ILE A 95 -2.93 11.18 7.24
C ILE A 95 -2.95 12.40 8.15
N ASP A 96 -3.35 13.54 7.59
CA ASP A 96 -3.59 14.75 8.35
C ASP A 96 -5.10 15.00 8.44
N ILE A 97 -5.58 15.35 9.64
CA ILE A 97 -7.00 15.58 9.90
C ILE A 97 -7.19 17.08 10.01
N THR A 98 -7.71 17.68 8.94
CA THR A 98 -8.05 19.10 8.89
C THR A 98 -9.56 19.28 8.93
N PHE A 99 -10.02 20.31 9.64
CA PHE A 99 -11.43 20.70 9.69
C PHE A 99 -11.58 21.99 8.87
N PRO A 100 -12.00 21.90 7.60
CA PRO A 100 -12.19 23.09 6.76
C PRO A 100 -13.44 23.87 7.20
N ASP A 101 -13.39 25.20 7.09
CA ASP A 101 -14.53 26.08 7.41
C ASP A 101 -15.71 25.90 6.43
N VAL A 102 -15.44 25.42 5.22
CA VAL A 102 -16.44 25.12 4.19
C VAL A 102 -16.34 23.65 3.79
N LEU A 103 -17.40 22.88 4.06
CA LEU A 103 -17.51 21.48 3.70
C LEU A 103 -18.48 21.33 2.52
N ASN A 104 -18.00 20.80 1.40
CA ASN A 104 -18.88 20.44 0.28
C ASN A 104 -19.87 19.36 0.73
N ARG A 105 -21.16 19.61 0.50
CA ARG A 105 -22.21 18.65 0.89
C ARG A 105 -22.08 17.39 0.02
N PRO A 106 -22.02 16.19 0.62
CA PRO A 106 -22.00 14.97 -0.17
C PRO A 106 -23.36 14.76 -0.85
N ALA A 107 -23.34 14.11 -2.01
CA ALA A 107 -24.56 13.60 -2.61
C ALA A 107 -25.09 12.42 -1.79
N PHE A 108 -26.37 12.47 -1.43
CA PHE A 108 -27.06 11.35 -0.79
C PHE A 108 -27.90 10.62 -1.83
N THR A 109 -27.57 9.36 -2.09
CA THR A 109 -28.37 8.48 -2.95
C THR A 109 -29.22 7.56 -2.08
N LEU A 110 -30.54 7.70 -2.17
CA LEU A 110 -31.50 6.85 -1.46
C LEU A 110 -32.14 5.88 -2.44
N CYS A 111 -31.97 4.58 -2.20
CA CYS A 111 -32.56 3.52 -3.02
C CYS A 111 -33.65 2.79 -2.24
N ASN A 112 -34.73 2.44 -2.94
CA ASN A 112 -35.71 1.50 -2.42
C ASN A 112 -35.19 0.07 -2.65
N ASN A 113 -35.25 -0.79 -1.63
CA ASN A 113 -34.88 -2.20 -1.76
C ASN A 113 -35.81 -2.98 -2.70
N ASN A 114 -36.99 -2.44 -3.02
CA ASN A 114 -37.89 -3.05 -3.98
C ASN A 114 -37.56 -2.59 -5.42
N PRO A 115 -37.04 -3.48 -6.30
CA PRO A 115 -36.57 -3.10 -7.63
C PRO A 115 -37.70 -2.75 -8.60
N VAL A 116 -38.93 -3.25 -8.38
CA VAL A 116 -40.06 -3.03 -9.29
C VAL A 116 -41.35 -2.71 -8.54
N LYS A 117 -42.15 -1.77 -9.09
CA LYS A 117 -43.50 -1.51 -8.57
C LYS A 117 -44.40 -2.70 -8.89
N ARG A 118 -44.96 -3.33 -7.87
CA ARG A 118 -45.86 -4.49 -7.97
C ARG A 118 -47.01 -4.28 -8.96
N GLU A 119 -47.70 -3.15 -8.87
CA GLU A 119 -48.88 -2.85 -9.69
C GLU A 119 -48.51 -2.82 -11.18
N LYS A 120 -47.40 -2.17 -11.52
CA LYS A 120 -46.88 -2.11 -12.90
C LYS A 120 -46.45 -3.50 -13.37
N PHE A 121 -45.72 -4.24 -12.53
CA PHE A 121 -45.22 -5.57 -12.86
C PHE A 121 -46.36 -6.57 -13.13
N CYS A 122 -47.37 -6.63 -12.25
CA CYS A 122 -48.49 -7.57 -12.41
C CYS A 122 -49.49 -7.15 -13.49
N ALA A 123 -49.51 -5.88 -13.89
CA ALA A 123 -50.29 -5.44 -15.06
C ALA A 123 -49.66 -5.94 -16.38
N GLU A 124 -48.32 -5.94 -16.45
CA GLU A 124 -47.58 -6.37 -17.64
C GLU A 124 -47.41 -7.90 -17.71
N TYR A 125 -47.19 -8.54 -16.55
CA TYR A 125 -46.98 -10.00 -16.43
C TYR A 125 -47.96 -10.64 -15.45
N PRO A 126 -49.27 -10.73 -15.78
CA PRO A 126 -50.28 -11.26 -14.86
C PRO A 126 -50.06 -12.74 -14.51
N HIS A 127 -49.49 -13.54 -15.43
CA HIS A 127 -49.20 -14.96 -15.23
C HIS A 127 -48.10 -15.23 -14.19
N LEU A 128 -47.23 -14.24 -13.98
CA LEU A 128 -46.14 -14.27 -13.00
C LEU A 128 -46.57 -13.75 -11.63
N CYS A 129 -47.85 -13.42 -11.44
CA CYS A 129 -48.38 -12.96 -10.17
C CYS A 129 -49.36 -13.98 -9.57
N GLN A 130 -49.38 -14.05 -8.24
CA GLN A 130 -50.27 -14.93 -7.48
C GLN A 130 -50.89 -14.17 -6.31
N LYS A 131 -52.12 -14.55 -5.97
CA LYS A 131 -52.78 -14.11 -4.75
C LYS A 131 -52.31 -14.99 -3.58
N PRO A 132 -51.85 -14.43 -2.45
CA PRO A 132 -51.37 -15.22 -1.33
C PRO A 132 -52.49 -16.12 -0.78
N ASN A 133 -52.17 -17.38 -0.50
CA ASN A 133 -53.13 -18.38 -0.02
C ASN A 133 -53.76 -18.00 1.34
N ASN A 134 -52.99 -17.35 2.22
CA ASN A 134 -53.45 -16.85 3.51
C ASN A 134 -53.19 -15.34 3.63
N LEU A 135 -54.20 -14.53 3.30
CA LEU A 135 -54.12 -13.06 3.33
C LEU A 135 -53.86 -12.54 4.75
N THR A 136 -54.50 -13.11 5.76
CA THR A 136 -54.41 -12.63 7.14
C THR A 136 -53.00 -12.79 7.69
N GLU A 137 -52.42 -13.99 7.54
CA GLU A 137 -51.05 -14.25 7.99
C GLU A 137 -50.02 -13.43 7.20
N PHE A 138 -50.24 -13.27 5.89
CA PHE A 138 -49.40 -12.45 5.04
C PHE A 138 -49.40 -10.98 5.47
N CYS A 139 -50.56 -10.41 5.77
CA CYS A 139 -50.67 -9.02 6.20
C CYS A 139 -50.12 -8.76 7.60
N ILE A 140 -50.18 -9.76 8.50
CA ILE A 140 -49.52 -9.68 9.82
C ILE A 140 -48.00 -9.62 9.65
N LYS A 141 -47.44 -10.46 8.77
CA LYS A 141 -46.00 -10.50 8.49
C LYS A 141 -45.53 -9.27 7.69
N HIS A 142 -46.36 -8.76 6.77
CA HIS A 142 -46.01 -7.67 5.86
C HIS A 142 -47.10 -6.59 5.79
N PRO A 143 -47.28 -5.79 6.85
CA PRO A 143 -48.38 -4.81 6.96
C PRO A 143 -48.33 -3.71 5.90
N HIS A 144 -47.13 -3.38 5.41
CA HIS A 144 -46.91 -2.35 4.38
C HIS A 144 -47.57 -2.68 3.04
N PHE A 145 -47.84 -3.95 2.76
CA PHE A 145 -48.48 -4.39 1.51
C PHE A 145 -50.01 -4.41 1.58
N CYS A 146 -50.60 -4.37 2.77
CA CYS A 146 -52.04 -4.51 2.99
C CYS A 146 -52.72 -3.18 3.38
N LYS A 147 -52.08 -2.05 3.04
CA LYS A 147 -52.53 -0.71 3.45
C LYS A 147 -53.83 -0.25 2.75
N ASN A 148 -54.20 -0.87 1.62
CA ASN A 148 -55.38 -0.60 0.81
C ASN A 148 -56.19 -1.89 0.55
N ASN A 149 -57.29 -1.80 -0.22
CA ASN A 149 -58.21 -2.89 -0.57
C ASN A 149 -57.52 -4.26 -0.81
N VAL A 150 -57.57 -5.11 0.22
CA VAL A 150 -56.84 -6.39 0.32
C VAL A 150 -57.34 -7.43 -0.69
N SER A 151 -58.55 -7.24 -1.22
CA SER A 151 -59.22 -8.17 -2.12
C SER A 151 -58.51 -8.33 -3.47
N ASN A 152 -57.85 -7.27 -3.94
CA ASN A 152 -57.15 -7.20 -5.24
C ASN A 152 -55.63 -7.39 -5.09
N LEU A 153 -55.16 -7.81 -3.92
CA LEU A 153 -53.73 -7.99 -3.64
C LEU A 153 -53.16 -9.15 -4.46
N VAL A 154 -52.31 -8.83 -5.42
CA VAL A 154 -51.51 -9.78 -6.21
C VAL A 154 -50.03 -9.51 -6.02
N ILE A 155 -49.22 -10.56 -5.90
CA ILE A 155 -47.79 -10.46 -5.61
C ILE A 155 -47.03 -11.23 -6.69
N PRO A 156 -45.90 -10.72 -7.19
CA PRO A 156 -45.04 -11.49 -8.08
C PRO A 156 -44.63 -12.81 -7.43
N LYS A 157 -44.56 -13.88 -8.21
CA LYS A 157 -44.05 -15.21 -7.80
C LYS A 157 -42.52 -15.20 -7.68
N LEU A 158 -42.00 -14.25 -6.89
CA LEU A 158 -40.59 -14.00 -6.73
C LEU A 158 -40.12 -14.40 -5.34
N GLY A 159 -39.25 -15.42 -5.27
CA GLY A 159 -38.56 -15.82 -4.04
C GLY A 159 -39.47 -15.89 -2.82
N TYR A 160 -38.98 -15.41 -1.68
CA TYR A 160 -39.51 -15.42 -0.29
C TYR A 160 -41.04 -15.37 -0.06
N TYR A 161 -41.85 -15.01 -1.06
CA TYR A 161 -43.31 -14.87 -1.00
C TYR A 161 -44.11 -15.93 -1.80
N ALA A 162 -43.48 -16.78 -2.61
CA ALA A 162 -44.16 -17.81 -3.41
C ALA A 162 -43.29 -19.06 -3.62
N ASN A 163 -43.92 -20.23 -3.76
CA ASN A 163 -43.21 -21.51 -3.88
C ASN A 163 -42.75 -21.87 -5.30
N ASP A 164 -43.33 -21.29 -6.35
CA ASP A 164 -43.12 -21.78 -7.72
C ASP A 164 -42.96 -20.63 -8.73
N SER A 165 -41.74 -20.55 -9.31
CA SER A 165 -41.31 -19.86 -10.55
C SER A 165 -40.09 -18.93 -10.37
N GLU A 166 -39.01 -19.41 -9.77
CA GLU A 166 -37.81 -18.58 -9.55
C GLU A 166 -37.16 -18.13 -10.88
N ASP A 167 -37.13 -18.99 -11.90
CA ASP A 167 -36.35 -18.73 -13.12
C ASP A 167 -37.02 -17.78 -14.13
N GLU A 168 -38.33 -17.89 -14.33
CA GLU A 168 -39.05 -17.07 -15.32
C GLU A 168 -39.24 -15.64 -14.82
N VAL A 169 -39.58 -15.49 -13.54
CA VAL A 169 -39.69 -14.17 -12.90
C VAL A 169 -38.34 -13.48 -12.81
N ARG A 170 -37.26 -14.22 -12.51
CA ARG A 170 -35.91 -13.67 -12.51
C ARG A 170 -35.49 -13.18 -13.89
N ARG A 171 -35.84 -13.90 -14.96
CA ARG A 171 -35.60 -13.44 -16.35
C ARG A 171 -36.39 -12.17 -16.68
N ALA A 172 -37.66 -12.11 -16.33
CA ALA A 172 -38.48 -10.91 -16.54
C ALA A 172 -37.93 -9.70 -15.75
N LEU A 173 -37.51 -9.88 -14.51
CA LEU A 173 -36.87 -8.83 -13.72
C LEU A 173 -35.54 -8.37 -14.29
N LEU A 174 -34.71 -9.30 -14.76
CA LEU A 174 -33.44 -8.97 -15.44
C LEU A 174 -33.69 -8.15 -16.71
N GLN A 175 -34.72 -8.49 -17.50
CA GLN A 175 -35.10 -7.70 -18.67
C GLN A 175 -35.54 -6.29 -18.29
N ILE A 176 -36.40 -6.13 -17.28
CA ILE A 176 -36.82 -4.81 -16.78
C ILE A 176 -35.63 -4.00 -16.28
N TYR A 177 -34.70 -4.63 -15.55
CA TYR A 177 -33.51 -3.98 -15.04
C TYR A 177 -32.60 -3.50 -16.18
N LEU A 178 -32.36 -4.33 -17.18
CA LEU A 178 -31.57 -3.96 -18.37
C LEU A 178 -32.24 -2.84 -19.19
N HIS A 179 -33.57 -2.86 -19.30
CA HIS A 179 -34.32 -1.80 -19.99
C HIS A 179 -34.26 -0.47 -19.23
N ASN A 180 -34.40 -0.48 -17.90
CA ASN A 180 -34.31 0.75 -17.11
C ASN A 180 -32.90 1.36 -17.16
N ILE A 181 -31.84 0.55 -17.11
CA ILE A 181 -30.46 1.03 -17.30
C ILE A 181 -30.28 1.70 -18.66
N SER A 182 -30.87 1.13 -19.71
CA SER A 182 -30.82 1.71 -21.05
C SER A 182 -31.52 3.07 -21.14
N GLN A 183 -32.52 3.31 -20.30
CA GLN A 183 -33.33 4.53 -20.32
C GLN A 183 -32.72 5.61 -19.41
N ASP A 184 -32.28 5.25 -18.21
CA ASP A 184 -31.59 6.16 -17.29
C ASP A 184 -30.16 6.50 -17.78
N GLY A 185 -29.54 5.61 -18.56
CA GLY A 185 -28.24 5.84 -19.19
C GLY A 185 -28.26 6.92 -20.29
N ALA A 186 -29.43 7.31 -20.79
CA ALA A 186 -29.56 8.45 -21.70
C ALA A 186 -29.59 9.81 -20.94
N ASP A 187 -30.04 9.79 -19.68
CA ASP A 187 -30.26 11.00 -18.87
C ASP A 187 -29.09 11.25 -17.89
N ILE A 188 -28.17 10.30 -17.73
CA ILE A 188 -26.97 10.42 -16.86
C ILE A 188 -25.81 11.19 -17.55
N TRP A 189 -25.87 11.44 -18.86
CA TRP A 189 -24.82 12.20 -19.58
C TRP A 189 -25.19 13.66 -19.89
N SER A 190 -26.35 14.16 -19.44
CA SER A 190 -26.65 15.60 -19.45
C SER A 190 -25.97 16.27 -18.25
N TRP A 191 -24.67 16.54 -18.40
CA TRP A 191 -23.88 17.36 -17.47
C TRP A 191 -24.31 18.84 -17.50
N GLU A 192 -25.52 19.17 -17.05
CA GLU A 192 -25.85 20.51 -16.58
C GLU A 192 -25.63 20.55 -15.07
N PHE A 193 -24.37 20.64 -14.66
CA PHE A 193 -24.04 21.03 -13.30
C PHE A 193 -24.45 22.50 -13.12
N PRO A 194 -25.32 22.85 -12.16
CA PRO A 194 -25.51 24.23 -11.78
C PRO A 194 -24.30 24.64 -10.96
N PHE A 195 -23.26 25.15 -11.64
CA PHE A 195 -22.25 25.96 -10.96
C PHE A 195 -22.90 27.30 -10.59
N GLY A 196 -23.59 27.31 -9.45
CA GLY A 196 -23.92 28.55 -8.76
C GLY A 196 -22.67 29.05 -8.04
N PHE A 197 -21.88 29.88 -8.71
CA PHE A 197 -20.95 30.79 -8.05
C PHE A 197 -21.79 31.97 -7.55
N GLU A 198 -22.11 31.99 -6.26
CA GLU A 198 -22.51 33.24 -5.60
C GLU A 198 -21.21 33.95 -5.20
N ASP A 199 -20.87 35.00 -5.96
CA ASP A 199 -19.87 35.97 -5.55
C ASP A 199 -20.48 36.83 -4.42
N GLU A 200 -20.01 36.63 -3.18
CA GLU A 200 -20.27 37.59 -2.10
C GLU A 200 -19.30 38.78 -2.22
N GLU A 201 -19.80 39.90 -2.74
CA GLU A 201 -19.29 41.23 -2.42
C GLU A 201 -19.86 41.66 -1.06
N GLY A 202 -18.96 41.99 -0.11
CA GLY A 202 -19.30 42.57 1.19
C GLY A 202 -18.06 42.94 2.00
#